data_AF-A0A7Y4A9A3-F1
#
_entry.id   AF-A0A7Y4A9A3-F1
#
_cell.length_a   1.000
_cell.length_b   1.000
_cell.length_c   1.000
_cell.angle_alpha   90.00
_cell.angle_beta   90.00
_cell.angle_gamma   90.00
#
_symmetry.space_group_name_H-M   'P 1'
#
loop_
_entity.id
_entity.type
_entity.pdbx_description
1 polymer ?
#
loop_
_entity_poly.entity_id
_entity_poly.type
_entity_poly.pdbx_seq_one_letter_code
_entity_poly.pdbx_strand_id
1 'polypeptide(L)' 'MELKKDPRCYTDVCVNGKWFHHDHCTSSAYMLKGGASCEVELKKTPETESELIKLITDQF' A
#
# COMPACT_ATOMS: atom_id res chain seq x y z
N MET A 1 2.24 -10.32 8.25
CA MET A 1 2.17 -11.26 7.10
C MET A 1 3.21 -10.82 6.06
N GLU A 2 3.92 -11.76 5.43
CA GLU A 2 4.80 -11.43 4.29
C GLU A 2 3.97 -11.20 3.03
N LEU A 3 4.36 -10.21 2.23
CA LEU A 3 3.74 -9.94 0.93
C LEU A 3 4.34 -10.89 -0.10
N LYS A 4 3.47 -11.51 -0.90
CA LYS A 4 3.90 -12.45 -1.92
C LYS A 4 4.54 -11.68 -3.08
N LYS A 5 5.79 -11.99 -3.42
CA LYS A 5 6.49 -11.38 -4.56
C LYS A 5 5.96 -11.89 -5.90
N ASP A 6 4.73 -11.51 -6.25
CA ASP A 6 4.01 -11.86 -7.48
C ASP A 6 3.26 -10.62 -8.00
N PRO A 7 3.46 -10.21 -9.26
CA PRO A 7 2.84 -9.00 -9.81
C PRO A 7 1.31 -9.10 -9.97
N ARG A 8 0.73 -10.28 -9.74
CA ARG A 8 -0.73 -10.50 -9.74
C ARG A 8 -1.32 -10.41 -8.33
N CYS A 9 -0.50 -10.17 -7.31
CA CYS A 9 -0.92 -10.09 -5.93
C CYS A 9 -0.92 -8.64 -5.43
N TYR A 10 -1.91 -8.36 -4.59
CA TYR A 10 -2.07 -7.08 -3.92
C TYR A 10 -2.47 -7.30 -2.47
N THR A 11 -2.30 -6.25 -1.65
CA THR A 11 -2.82 -6.19 -0.29
C THR A 11 -3.53 -4.87 -0.07
N ASP A 12 -4.74 -4.96 0.45
CA ASP A 12 -5.47 -3.83 0.97
C ASP A 12 -5.22 -3.68 2.47
N VAL A 13 -4.91 -2.45 2.90
CA VAL A 13 -4.75 -2.11 4.32
C VAL A 13 -5.61 -0.92 4.68
N CYS A 14 -6.16 -0.94 5.90
CA CYS A 14 -6.83 0.21 6.49
C CYS A 14 -5.85 0.95 7.40
N VAL A 15 -5.52 2.21 7.05
CA VAL A 15 -4.61 3.08 7.81
C VAL A 15 -5.36 4.37 8.12
N ASN A 16 -5.48 4.71 9.41
CA ASN A 16 -6.17 5.92 9.89
C ASN A 16 -7.60 6.09 9.31
N GLY A 17 -8.35 4.99 9.19
CA GLY A 17 -9.71 4.99 8.66
C GLY A 17 -9.82 5.16 7.14
N LYS A 18 -8.70 5.10 6.41
CA LYS A 18 -8.64 5.14 4.95
C LYS A 18 -8.14 3.80 4.43
N TRP A 19 -8.76 3.31 3.35
CA TRP A 19 -8.33 2.09 2.67
C TRP A 19 -7.30 2.40 1.60
N PHE A 20 -6.23 1.62 1.56
CA PHE A 20 -5.16 1.70 0.58
C PHE A 20 -4.95 0.35 -0.09
N HIS A 21 -4.81 0.37 -1.41
CA HIS A 21 -4.44 -0.79 -2.21
C HIS A 21 -2.96 -0.70 -2.57
N HIS A 22 -2.25 -1.82 -2.46
CA HIS A 22 -0.84 -1.93 -2.84
C HIS A 22 -0.56 -3.21 -3.64
N ASP A 23 0.03 -3.06 -4.83
CA ASP A 23 0.49 -4.18 -5.66
C ASP A 23 1.91 -4.60 -5.26
N HIS A 24 2.11 -5.88 -4.89
CA HIS A 24 3.28 -6.40 -4.14
C HIS A 24 4.66 -6.23 -4.82
N CYS A 25 4.71 -5.83 -6.08
CA CYS A 25 5.94 -5.63 -6.85
C CYS A 25 6.14 -4.17 -7.28
N THR A 26 5.44 -3.25 -6.64
CA THR A 26 5.54 -1.81 -6.91
C THR A 26 6.06 -1.07 -5.70
N SER A 27 6.42 0.19 -5.85
CA SER A 27 6.72 1.10 -4.75
C SER A 27 5.65 2.17 -4.62
N SER A 28 4.40 1.86 -4.95
CA SER A 28 3.27 2.77 -4.78
C SER A 28 2.09 2.08 -4.10
N ALA A 29 1.25 2.88 -3.47
CA ALA A 29 -0.05 2.48 -2.97
C ALA A 29 -1.06 3.56 -3.33
N TYR A 30 -2.33 3.22 -3.51
CA TYR A 30 -3.35 4.22 -3.82
C TYR A 30 -4.54 4.11 -2.86
N MET A 31 -5.02 5.26 -2.41
CA MET A 31 -6.17 5.35 -1.53
C MET A 31 -7.46 5.07 -2.31
N LEU A 32 -8.26 4.13 -1.82
CA LEU A 32 -9.57 3.82 -2.35
C LEU A 32 -10.58 4.89 -1.92
N LYS A 33 -10.77 5.92 -2.75
CA LYS A 33 -11.85 6.92 -2.65
C LYS A 33 -12.56 7.00 -3.99
N GLY A 34 -13.87 6.71 -4.00
CA GLY A 34 -14.72 6.52 -5.19
C GLY A 34 -14.92 7.75 -6.11
N GLY A 35 -13.83 8.37 -6.57
CA GLY A 35 -13.86 9.51 -7.48
C GLY A 35 -12.48 10.12 -7.79
N ALA A 36 -11.45 9.85 -6.97
CA ALA A 36 -10.08 10.29 -7.24
C ALA A 36 -9.06 9.33 -6.63
N SER A 37 -8.20 8.77 -7.47
CA SER A 37 -7.03 7.98 -7.07
C SER A 37 -5.99 8.89 -6.43
N CYS A 38 -5.83 8.81 -5.10
CA CYS A 38 -4.70 9.45 -4.41
C CYS A 38 -3.58 8.43 -4.32
N GLU A 39 -2.64 8.49 -5.26
CA GLU A 39 -1.44 7.66 -5.25
C GLU A 39 -0.42 8.20 -4.25
N VAL A 40 0.29 7.29 -3.60
CA VAL A 40 1.33 7.55 -2.61
C VAL A 40 2.56 6.76 -3.03
N GLU A 41 3.67 7.46 -3.26
CA GLU A 41 4.95 6.83 -3.54
C GLU A 41 5.62 6.39 -2.23
N LEU A 42 5.92 5.10 -2.14
CA LEU A 42 6.58 4.48 -1.01
C LEU A 42 8.10 4.55 -1.21
N LYS A 43 8.84 4.77 -0.12
CA LYS A 43 10.33 4.83 -0.16
C LYS A 43 10.98 3.57 -0.72
N LYS A 44 10.27 2.43 -0.66
CA LYS A 44 10.65 1.14 -1.25
C LYS A 44 9.42 0.25 -1.37
N THR A 45 9.55 -0.85 -2.12
CA THR A 45 8.57 -1.94 -2.12
C THR A 45 8.56 -2.62 -0.75
N PRO A 46 7.42 -2.67 -0.04
CA PRO A 46 7.30 -3.35 1.23
C PRO A 46 7.38 -4.88 1.04
N GLU A 47 7.99 -5.56 2.00
CA GLU A 47 8.07 -7.02 2.01
C GLU A 47 7.04 -7.65 2.97
N THR A 48 6.46 -6.84 3.85
CA THR A 48 5.45 -7.29 4.82
C THR A 48 4.29 -6.30 4.90
N GLU A 49 3.12 -6.77 5.32
CA GLU A 49 1.95 -5.94 5.57
C GLU A 49 2.24 -4.85 6.62
N SER A 50 2.97 -5.18 7.69
CA SER A 50 3.34 -4.22 8.73
C SER A 50 4.26 -3.11 8.20
N GLU A 51 5.15 -3.46 7.28
CA GLU A 51 6.00 -2.48 6.59
C GLU A 51 5.19 -1.60 5.64
N LEU A 52 4.25 -2.16 4.88
CA LEU A 52 3.32 -1.41 4.05
C LEU A 52 2.56 -0.37 4.88
N ILE A 53 1.96 -0.78 6.01
CA ILE A 53 1.25 0.11 6.93
C ILE A 53 2.16 1.23 7.42
N LYS A 54 3.40 0.90 7.82
CA LYS A 54 4.38 1.89 8.29
C LYS A 54 4.73 2.89 7.19
N LEU A 55 5.04 2.43 5.98
CA LEU A 55 5.41 3.29 4.85
C LEU A 55 4.26 4.22 4.44
N ILE A 56 3.00 3.77 4.51
CA ILE A 56 1.82 4.61 4.27
C ILE A 56 1.63 5.61 5.42
N THR A 57 1.82 5.18 6.67
CA THR A 57 1.66 6.05 7.85
C THR A 57 2.69 7.18 7.84
N ASP A 58 3.93 6.93 7.41
CA ASP A 58 5.00 7.92 7.32
C ASP A 58 4.72 9.07 6.31
N GLN A 59 3.62 8.99 5.55
CA GLN A 59 3.24 9.98 4.51
C GLN A 59 2.16 10.97 5.00
N PHE A 60 1.62 10.78 6.21
CA PHE A 60 0.55 11.60 6.79
C PHE A 60 0.87 12.00 8.23
#